data_AF-A0A959AI71-F1
#
_entry.id   AF-A0A959AI71-F1
#
_cell.length_a   1.000
_cell.length_b   1.000
_cell.length_c   1.000
_cell.angle_alpha   90.00
_cell.angle_beta   90.00
_cell.angle_gamma   90.00
#
_symmetry.space_group_name_H-M   'P 1'
#
loop_
_entity.id
_entity.type
_entity.pdbx_description
1 polymer ?
#
loop_
_entity_poly.entity_id
_entity_poly.type
_entity_poly.pdbx_seq_one_letter_code
_entity_poly.pdbx_strand_id
1 'polypeptide(L)'
;MFRLICRMILGAGLTLLALPFLPAQNTFQKQLEGLNGIFCLEQTVDGTYWLGTFLGKIIRLDANGNWIGAYTLQKGDTAATRFIYDLQRAPNGDVWALYDRNNNNTALDDYLILARLTPGGLPAWQTSVHYS
;
A
#
# COMPACT_ATOMS: atom_id res chain seq x y z
N MET A 1 -46.20 -8.16 -11.87
CA MET A 1 -46.04 -7.39 -13.13
C MET A 1 -46.61 -6.00 -12.91
N PHE A 2 -45.82 -5.00 -12.51
CA PHE A 2 -46.29 -3.60 -12.47
C PHE A 2 -45.11 -2.61 -12.55
N ARG A 3 -45.20 -1.66 -13.49
CA ARG A 3 -44.32 -0.51 -13.73
C ARG A 3 -44.73 0.67 -12.82
N LEU A 4 -43.78 1.50 -12.38
CA LEU A 4 -43.98 2.90 -11.95
C LEU A 4 -42.82 3.72 -12.54
N ILE A 5 -42.97 4.48 -13.63
CA ILE A 5 -43.49 5.86 -13.77
C ILE A 5 -42.77 6.88 -12.86
N CYS A 6 -41.85 7.64 -13.48
CA CYS A 6 -41.18 8.82 -12.96
C CYS A 6 -42.09 10.05 -13.18
N ARG A 7 -42.30 10.87 -12.15
CA ARG A 7 -42.96 12.19 -12.24
C ARG A 7 -41.99 13.27 -11.76
N MET A 8 -41.73 14.25 -12.63
CA MET A 8 -41.06 15.52 -12.29
C MET A 8 -41.94 16.34 -11.33
N ILE A 9 -41.32 17.03 -10.38
CA ILE A 9 -41.93 18.10 -9.61
C ILE A 9 -41.04 19.35 -9.79
N LEU A 10 -41.58 20.39 -10.43
CA LEU A 10 -41.13 21.78 -10.28
C LEU A 10 -41.79 22.33 -9.01
N GLY A 11 -41.01 22.89 -8.09
CA GLY A 11 -41.54 23.59 -6.92
C GLY A 11 -40.41 24.12 -6.03
N ALA A 12 -40.38 25.43 -5.84
CA ALA A 12 -39.37 26.16 -5.08
C ALA A 12 -39.23 25.67 -3.62
N GLY A 13 -37.99 25.49 -3.18
CA GLY A 13 -37.68 25.15 -1.80
C GLY A 13 -36.20 24.83 -1.66
N LEU A 14 -35.46 25.77 -1.08
CA LEU A 14 -34.05 25.64 -0.70
C LEU A 14 -33.84 24.34 0.08
N THR A 15 -33.29 23.31 -0.56
CA THR A 15 -32.69 22.18 0.12
C THR A 15 -31.21 22.29 -0.12
N LEU A 16 -30.48 22.78 0.89
CA LEU A 16 -29.07 22.45 1.00
C LEU A 16 -29.00 20.93 0.88
N LEU A 17 -28.43 20.44 -0.21
CA LEU A 17 -27.89 19.10 -0.24
C LEU A 17 -26.85 19.08 0.87
N ALA A 18 -27.24 18.60 2.05
CA ALA A 18 -26.31 18.09 3.03
C ALA A 18 -25.58 16.97 2.28
N LEU A 19 -24.41 17.30 1.73
CA LEU A 19 -23.46 16.29 1.28
C LEU A 19 -23.35 15.31 2.44
N PRO A 20 -23.65 14.01 2.26
CA PRO A 20 -23.46 13.07 3.33
C PRO A 20 -22.01 13.20 3.77
N PHE A 21 -21.83 13.63 5.01
CA PHE A 21 -20.54 13.72 5.69
C PHE A 21 -19.90 12.37 5.50
N LEU A 22 -18.91 12.24 4.61
CA LEU A 22 -18.29 10.95 4.27
C LEU A 22 -17.66 10.42 5.56
N PRO A 23 -18.22 9.37 6.21
CA PRO A 23 -17.61 8.83 7.43
C PRO A 23 -16.30 8.09 7.11
N ALA A 24 -15.92 8.00 5.84
CA ALA A 24 -14.82 7.17 5.34
C ALA A 24 -13.43 7.81 5.49
N GLN A 25 -13.32 9.12 5.73
CA GLN A 25 -12.01 9.77 5.81
C GLN A 25 -11.24 9.45 7.11
N ASN A 26 -11.93 8.99 8.16
CA ASN A 26 -11.31 8.71 9.47
C ASN A 26 -10.58 7.35 9.53
N THR A 27 -10.83 6.43 8.59
CA THR A 27 -10.29 5.07 8.66
C THR A 27 -8.82 5.01 8.26
N PHE A 28 -8.42 5.79 7.25
CA PHE A 28 -7.04 5.78 6.76
C PHE A 28 -6.08 6.53 7.70
N GLN A 29 -6.48 7.70 8.22
CA GLN A 29 -5.63 8.55 9.06
C GLN A 29 -5.20 7.84 10.36
N LYS A 30 -6.12 7.16 11.04
CA LYS A 30 -5.85 6.48 12.32
C LYS A 30 -4.93 5.26 12.16
N GLN A 31 -4.93 4.64 10.97
CA GLN A 31 -4.02 3.54 10.65
C GLN A 31 -2.59 4.02 10.43
N LEU A 32 -2.37 5.30 10.08
CA LEU A 32 -1.05 5.90 9.83
C LEU A 32 -0.27 6.27 11.09
N GLU A 33 -0.96 6.52 12.21
CA GLU A 33 -0.33 7.04 13.44
C GLU A 33 0.74 6.10 14.06
N GLY A 34 0.79 4.83 13.65
CA GLY A 34 1.82 3.87 14.07
C GLY A 34 2.80 3.42 12.96
N LEU A 35 2.67 3.93 11.74
CA LEU A 35 3.36 3.35 10.57
C LEU A 35 4.73 3.93 10.27
N ASN A 36 5.11 5.01 10.96
CA ASN A 36 6.39 5.70 10.76
C ASN A 36 6.61 6.15 9.30
N GLY A 37 5.54 6.60 8.63
CA GLY A 37 5.61 7.15 7.26
C GLY A 37 5.50 6.10 6.15
N ILE A 38 4.61 6.36 5.18
CA ILE A 38 4.57 5.64 3.90
C ILE A 38 5.66 6.24 3.01
N PHE A 39 6.47 5.38 2.40
CA PHE A 39 7.60 5.77 1.56
C PHE A 39 7.35 5.48 0.08
N CYS A 40 6.67 4.39 -0.21
CA CYS A 40 6.30 3.98 -1.56
C CYS A 40 4.90 3.35 -1.59
N LEU A 41 4.26 3.43 -2.75
CA LEU A 41 2.93 2.89 -3.01
C LEU A 41 2.91 2.31 -4.42
N GLU A 42 2.29 1.15 -4.57
CA GLU A 42 2.03 0.54 -5.87
C GLU A 42 0.62 -0.05 -5.94
N GLN A 43 -0.04 0.09 -7.09
CA GLN A 43 -1.38 -0.48 -7.31
C GLN A 43 -1.34 -1.60 -8.35
N THR A 44 -1.85 -2.77 -7.99
CA THR A 44 -2.00 -3.92 -8.90
C THR A 44 -3.29 -3.81 -9.73
N VAL A 45 -3.38 -4.60 -10.80
CA VAL A 45 -4.48 -4.52 -11.80
C VAL A 45 -5.86 -4.84 -11.19
N ASP A 46 -5.89 -5.67 -10.14
CA ASP A 46 -7.09 -5.98 -9.35
C ASP A 46 -7.55 -4.81 -8.44
N GLY A 47 -6.81 -3.70 -8.43
CA GLY A 47 -7.07 -2.52 -7.63
C GLY A 47 -6.46 -2.56 -6.23
N THR A 48 -5.81 -3.66 -5.83
CA THR A 48 -5.12 -3.75 -4.53
C THR A 48 -3.98 -2.72 -4.47
N TYR A 49 -3.92 -1.96 -3.37
CA TYR A 49 -2.79 -1.08 -3.08
C TYR A 49 -1.80 -1.78 -2.16
N TRP A 50 -0.53 -1.65 -2.49
CA TRP A 50 0.62 -2.07 -1.69
C TRP A 50 1.36 -0.83 -1.22
N LEU A 51 1.64 -0.75 0.07
CA LEU A 51 2.35 0.39 0.66
C LEU A 51 3.58 -0.11 1.37
N GLY A 52 4.73 0.49 1.09
CA GLY A 52 5.97 0.27 1.83
C GLY A 52 6.19 1.41 2.83
N THR A 53 6.55 1.05 4.06
CA THR A 53 6.87 2.04 5.09
C THR A 53 8.36 2.15 5.36
N PHE A 54 8.74 3.25 6.01
CA PHE A 54 10.10 3.52 6.46
C PHE A 54 10.58 2.58 7.59
N LEU A 55 9.73 1.76 8.21
CA LEU A 55 10.17 0.76 9.20
C LEU A 55 9.85 -0.67 8.77
N GLY A 56 9.84 -0.91 7.46
CA GLY A 56 9.79 -2.26 6.93
C GLY A 56 8.42 -2.91 7.08
N LYS A 57 7.33 -2.13 7.07
CA LYS A 57 5.98 -2.70 6.97
C LYS A 57 5.51 -2.63 5.52
N ILE A 58 5.03 -3.77 5.01
CA ILE A 58 4.27 -3.85 3.77
C ILE A 58 2.80 -3.90 4.16
N ILE A 59 2.02 -2.94 3.69
CA ILE A 59 0.59 -2.85 3.96
C ILE A 59 -0.15 -3.11 2.67
N ARG A 60 -1.30 -3.77 2.78
CA ARG A 60 -2.21 -3.98 1.68
C ARG A 60 -3.57 -3.39 1.97
N LEU A 61 -4.10 -2.68 0.98
CA LEU A 61 -5.46 -2.18 0.96
C LEU A 61 -6.20 -2.73 -0.26
N ASP A 62 -7.51 -2.92 -0.14
CA ASP A 62 -8.36 -3.21 -1.29
C ASP A 62 -8.55 -1.97 -2.18
N ALA A 63 -9.26 -2.13 -3.30
CA ALA A 63 -9.53 -1.05 -4.26
C ALA A 63 -10.28 0.15 -3.68
N ASN A 64 -10.97 -0.02 -2.55
CA ASN A 64 -11.69 1.03 -1.84
C ASN A 64 -10.83 1.67 -0.72
N GLY A 65 -9.58 1.23 -0.57
CA GLY A 65 -8.68 1.69 0.48
C GLY A 65 -8.91 1.03 1.84
N ASN A 66 -9.70 -0.04 1.91
CA ASN A 66 -9.88 -0.77 3.16
C ASN A 66 -8.67 -1.67 3.44
N TRP A 67 -8.27 -1.74 4.70
CA TRP A 67 -7.17 -2.60 5.12
C TRP A 67 -7.49 -4.08 4.94
N ILE A 68 -6.63 -4.79 4.20
CA ILE A 68 -6.75 -6.23 4.00
C ILE A 68 -5.63 -7.02 4.68
N GLY A 69 -4.52 -6.36 5.04
CA GLY A 69 -3.45 -7.00 5.80
C GLY A 69 -2.17 -6.17 5.83
N ALA A 70 -1.22 -6.62 6.64
CA ALA A 70 0.15 -6.14 6.58
C ALA A 70 1.15 -7.22 7.00
N TYR A 71 2.36 -7.06 6.51
CA TYR A 71 3.52 -7.81 6.92
C TYR A 71 4.55 -6.85 7.51
N THR A 72 5.11 -7.20 8.67
CA THR A 72 6.22 -6.45 9.27
C THR A 72 7.47 -7.30 9.09
N LEU A 73 8.44 -6.77 8.34
CA LEU A 73 9.73 -7.42 8.13
C LEU A 73 10.35 -7.80 9.47
N GLN A 74 10.81 -9.04 9.54
CA GLN A 74 11.55 -9.62 10.66
C GLN A 74 13.03 -9.66 10.34
N LYS A 75 13.83 -9.79 11.40
CA LYS A 75 15.26 -10.05 11.24
C LYS A 75 15.44 -11.39 10.53
N GLY A 76 15.98 -11.34 9.31
CA GLY A 76 16.24 -12.52 8.48
C GLY A 76 15.52 -12.52 7.14
N ASP A 77 14.44 -11.75 6.98
CA ASP A 77 13.67 -11.76 5.73
C ASP A 77 14.48 -11.23 4.55
N THR A 78 15.12 -10.07 4.72
CA THR A 78 15.97 -9.41 3.71
C THR A 78 17.32 -8.94 4.29
N ALA A 79 17.59 -9.34 5.55
CA ALA A 79 18.79 -9.05 6.36
C ALA A 79 18.90 -7.65 7.02
N ALA A 80 17.88 -7.25 7.79
CA ALA A 80 17.80 -6.11 8.74
C ALA A 80 17.30 -4.75 8.22
N THR A 81 16.82 -4.71 6.98
CA THR A 81 16.24 -3.55 6.31
C THR A 81 15.25 -2.76 7.16
N ARG A 82 15.47 -1.44 7.27
CA ARG A 82 14.46 -0.51 7.80
C ARG A 82 13.55 0.01 6.70
N PHE A 83 14.06 0.25 5.49
CA PHE A 83 13.35 0.99 4.45
C PHE A 83 12.91 0.10 3.29
N ILE A 84 11.64 0.22 2.92
CA ILE A 84 11.16 -0.25 1.62
C ILE A 84 11.29 0.95 0.69
N TYR A 85 12.29 0.90 -0.19
CA TYR A 85 12.59 2.00 -1.10
C TYR A 85 11.55 2.13 -2.19
N ASP A 86 11.16 1.02 -2.79
CA ASP A 86 10.25 1.01 -3.91
C ASP A 86 9.42 -0.27 -3.98
N LEU A 87 8.27 -0.15 -4.64
CA LEU A 87 7.38 -1.24 -4.97
C LEU A 87 7.01 -1.12 -6.45
N GLN A 88 7.12 -2.22 -7.18
CA GLN A 88 6.79 -2.24 -8.60
C GLN A 88 6.01 -3.49 -8.97
N ARG A 89 4.88 -3.31 -9.65
CA ARG A 89 4.18 -4.43 -10.26
C ARG A 89 4.91 -4.90 -11.52
N ALA A 90 5.10 -6.19 -11.63
CA ALA A 90 5.53 -6.83 -12.86
C ALA A 90 4.33 -7.06 -13.80
N PRO A 91 4.56 -7.23 -15.12
CA PRO A 91 3.49 -7.50 -16.09
C PRO A 91 2.67 -8.75 -15.79
N ASN A 92 3.22 -9.71 -15.06
CA ASN A 92 2.53 -10.93 -14.63
C ASN A 92 1.62 -10.71 -13.39
N GLY A 93 1.59 -9.50 -12.83
CA GLY A 93 0.80 -9.14 -11.65
C GLY A 93 1.53 -9.31 -10.31
N ASP A 94 2.74 -9.88 -10.29
CA ASP A 94 3.54 -9.97 -9.07
C ASP A 94 3.98 -8.56 -8.63
N VAL A 95 4.14 -8.36 -7.31
CA VAL A 95 4.74 -7.15 -6.78
C VAL A 95 6.17 -7.44 -6.34
N TRP A 96 7.08 -6.59 -6.77
CA TRP A 96 8.48 -6.60 -6.43
C TRP A 96 8.78 -5.43 -5.51
N ALA A 97 9.64 -5.67 -4.54
CA ALA A 97 10.04 -4.69 -3.55
C ALA A 97 11.56 -4.52 -3.58
N LEU A 98 11.99 -3.26 -3.50
CA LEU A 98 13.37 -2.88 -3.37
C LEU A 98 13.62 -2.42 -1.93
N TYR A 99 14.64 -2.98 -1.30
CA TYR A 99 14.92 -2.87 0.12
C TYR A 99 16.31 -2.30 0.34
N ASP A 100 16.44 -1.40 1.31
CA ASP A 100 17.74 -0.98 1.82
C ASP A 100 18.35 -2.03 2.75
N ARG A 101 19.51 -2.62 2.44
CA ARG A 101 20.15 -3.46 3.46
C ARG A 101 20.69 -2.57 4.57
N ASN A 102 20.08 -2.65 5.75
CA ASN A 102 20.65 -2.06 6.96
C ASN A 102 21.93 -2.82 7.35
N ASN A 103 23.09 -2.25 7.03
CA ASN A 103 24.34 -2.68 7.63
C ASN A 103 24.56 -1.85 8.91
N ASN A 104 24.96 -2.50 10.01
CA ASN A 104 25.52 -1.78 11.16
C ASN A 104 27.00 -1.42 10.89
N ASN A 105 27.42 -1.34 9.63
CA ASN A 105 28.82 -1.26 9.23
C ASN A 105 28.98 -0.20 8.14
N THR A 106 29.39 1.00 8.54
CA THR A 106 29.51 2.25 7.78
C THR A 106 30.50 2.24 6.60
N ALA A 107 30.73 1.09 5.95
CA ALA A 107 31.56 0.94 4.77
C ALA A 107 30.70 0.41 3.61
N LEU A 108 30.04 1.34 2.92
CA LEU A 108 30.01 1.52 1.45
C LEU A 108 29.71 0.34 0.51
N ASP A 109 29.27 -0.82 0.98
CA ASP A 109 28.68 -1.81 0.08
C ASP A 109 27.21 -1.47 -0.14
N ASP A 110 26.98 -0.48 -1.00
CA ASP A 110 25.69 0.07 -1.41
C ASP A 110 24.94 -0.91 -2.34
N TYR A 111 24.45 -2.03 -1.81
CA TYR A 111 23.57 -2.92 -2.56
C TYR A 111 22.16 -2.96 -1.97
N LEU A 112 21.19 -2.86 -2.86
CA LEU A 112 19.78 -3.03 -2.54
C LEU A 112 19.44 -4.51 -2.58
N ILE A 113 18.41 -4.92 -1.86
CA ILE A 113 17.81 -6.24 -2.05
C ILE A 113 16.57 -6.06 -2.89
N LEU A 114 16.50 -6.76 -4.02
CA LEU A 114 15.29 -6.90 -4.80
C LEU A 114 14.62 -8.21 -4.39
N ALA A 115 13.35 -8.14 -3.99
CA ALA A 115 12.59 -9.34 -3.67
C ALA A 115 11.19 -9.34 -4.29
N ARG A 116 10.71 -10.53 -4.65
CA ARG A 116 9.31 -10.73 -5.01
C ARG A 116 8.48 -10.96 -3.75
N LEU A 117 7.37 -10.27 -3.64
CA LEU A 117 6.41 -10.42 -2.55
C LEU A 117 5.46 -11.59 -2.78
N THR A 118 5.19 -12.34 -1.72
CA THR A 118 4.01 -13.21 -1.65
C THR A 118 2.74 -12.37 -1.55
N PRO A 119 1.55 -12.94 -1.80
CA PRO A 119 0.29 -12.24 -1.52
C PRO A 119 0.17 -11.73 -0.07
N GLY A 120 0.82 -12.38 0.90
CA GLY A 120 0.84 -11.94 2.29
C GLY A 120 1.80 -10.77 2.57
N GLY A 121 2.63 -10.36 1.61
CA GLY A 121 3.68 -9.34 1.78
C GLY A 121 5.02 -9.84 2.29
N LEU A 122 5.17 -11.15 2.52
CA LEU A 122 6.46 -11.75 2.83
C LEU A 122 7.35 -11.78 1.57
N PRO A 123 8.67 -11.45 1.67
CA PRO A 123 9.63 -11.68 0.60
C PRO A 123 9.85 -13.19 0.36
N ALA A 124 9.60 -13.70 -0.86
CA ALA A 124 9.72 -15.13 -1.17
C ALA A 124 10.95 -15.50 -2.01
N TRP A 125 11.37 -14.62 -2.92
CA TRP A 125 12.60 -14.76 -3.70
C TRP A 125 13.34 -13.44 -3.60
N GLN A 126 14.66 -13.47 -3.46
CA GLN A 126 15.47 -12.25 -3.31
C GLN A 126 16.84 -12.38 -3.97
N THR A 127 17.38 -11.23 -4.39
CA THR A 127 18.76 -11.10 -4.89
C THR A 127 19.35 -9.74 -4.50
N SER A 128 20.66 -9.64 -4.42
CA SER A 128 21.35 -8.36 -4.25
C SER A 128 21.47 -7.63 -5.59
N VAL A 129 21.23 -6.32 -5.57
CA VAL A 129 21.37 -5.41 -6.69
C VAL A 129 22.49 -4.43 -6.35
N HIS A 130 23.57 -4.50 -7.11
CA HIS A 130 24.71 -3.59 -6.99
C HIS A 130 24.58 -2.50 -8.04
N TYR A 131 24.71 -1.23 -7.65
CA TYR A 131 24.92 -0.13 -8.58
C TYR A 131 26.39 0.27 -8.48
N SER A 132 27.14 -0.08 -9.53
CA SER A 132 28.54 0.30 -9.74
C SER A 132 28.67 1.75 -10.19
#